data_AF-A0A662WYG1-F1
#
_entry.id   AF-A0A662WYG1-F1
#
_cell.length_a   1.000
_cell.length_b   1.000
_cell.length_c   1.000
_cell.angle_alpha   90.00
_cell.angle_beta   90.00
_cell.angle_gamma   90.00
#
_symmetry.space_group_name_H-M   'P 1'
#
loop_
_entity.id
_entity.type
_entity.pdbx_description
1 polymer ?
#
loop_
_entity_poly.entity_id
_entity_poly.type
_entity_poly.pdbx_seq_one_letter_code
_entity_poly.pdbx_strand_id
1 'polypeptide(L)'
;MLCITPRDVVLTFVVSAPTSSFVEPTQYVNGLLLDPCRNHAVNCCINRFGEPAYVDSTATTKEKISLVDESGVPLEVSASRLSDRPSLFDPDCYLDDDLVPYRLQKRLSPSGLAVTKNYTDSGCTGRLRALVPMAQVVRPACWDHNDSVDALASCYSVDGRMRDTCVAVGYMQTSYITQCGGTYALSNHCGTFLELHEPGKEVILSQTRLMGAYPSGFRTTTLPLFFQGDRARTICMGDYEIWWVQRTRYNFIVQKKKKFRITSPQCDFDFATNKYKNYHKIS
;
A
#
# COMPACT_ATOMS: atom_id res chain seq x y z
N MET A 1 -24.80 55.17 -26.95
CA MET A 1 -25.96 54.35 -26.56
C MET A 1 -26.19 53.34 -27.67
N LEU A 2 -25.67 52.13 -27.49
CA LEU A 2 -25.96 50.95 -28.32
C LEU A 2 -25.78 49.74 -27.40
N CYS A 3 -26.85 48.96 -27.23
CA CYS A 3 -26.88 47.78 -26.37
C CYS A 3 -25.96 46.68 -26.91
N ILE A 4 -25.10 46.12 -26.06
CA ILE A 4 -24.37 44.88 -26.30
C ILE A 4 -24.98 43.82 -25.40
N THR A 5 -25.49 42.76 -26.00
CA THR A 5 -26.02 41.56 -25.34
C THR A 5 -24.89 40.72 -24.75
N PRO A 6 -25.10 40.02 -23.62
CA PRO A 6 -24.11 39.11 -23.06
C PRO A 6 -24.09 37.82 -23.90
N ARG A 7 -22.96 37.54 -24.55
CA ARG A 7 -22.65 36.19 -25.05
C ARG A 7 -22.09 35.37 -23.91
N ASP A 8 -22.63 34.18 -23.76
CA ASP A 8 -22.20 33.14 -22.84
C ASP A 8 -20.69 32.90 -22.91
N VAL A 9 -19.99 33.20 -21.82
CA VAL A 9 -18.66 32.65 -21.56
C VAL A 9 -18.90 31.27 -20.96
N VAL A 10 -18.99 30.26 -21.82
CA VAL A 10 -18.86 28.86 -21.39
C VAL A 10 -17.39 28.64 -21.03
N LEU A 11 -17.09 28.76 -19.74
CA LEU A 11 -15.84 28.27 -19.17
C LEU A 11 -15.88 26.75 -19.18
N THR A 12 -15.38 26.15 -20.26
CA THR A 12 -15.14 24.70 -20.33
C THR A 12 -13.97 24.37 -19.43
N PHE A 13 -14.24 23.99 -18.18
CA PHE A 13 -13.23 23.34 -17.34
C PHE A 13 -13.01 21.93 -17.88
N VAL A 14 -11.91 21.74 -18.62
CA VAL A 14 -11.42 20.42 -18.96
C VAL A 14 -10.84 19.81 -17.68
N VAL A 15 -11.65 19.03 -16.98
CA VAL A 15 -11.17 18.15 -15.91
C VAL A 15 -10.39 17.04 -16.61
N SER A 16 -9.07 17.19 -16.71
CA SER A 16 -8.19 16.08 -17.03
C SER A 16 -8.24 15.10 -15.86
N ALA A 17 -9.15 14.13 -15.92
CA ALA A 17 -8.98 12.91 -15.14
C ALA A 17 -7.57 12.37 -15.47
N PRO A 18 -6.74 11.98 -14.48
CA PRO A 18 -5.52 11.28 -14.79
C PRO A 18 -5.96 9.97 -15.44
N THR A 19 -5.93 9.93 -16.77
CA THR A 19 -5.94 8.69 -17.52
C THR A 19 -4.74 7.92 -16.99
N SER A 20 -4.98 6.92 -16.15
CA SER A 20 -3.99 5.93 -15.81
C SER A 20 -3.67 5.22 -17.13
N SER A 21 -2.69 5.73 -17.85
CA SER A 21 -2.14 5.06 -19.01
C SER A 21 -1.53 3.77 -18.48
N PHE A 22 -2.19 2.66 -18.77
CA PHE A 22 -1.54 1.37 -18.65
C PHE A 22 -0.45 1.34 -19.71
N VAL A 23 0.74 1.75 -19.31
CA VAL A 23 1.95 1.55 -20.11
C VAL A 23 2.31 0.10 -19.90
N GLU A 24 2.18 -0.71 -20.96
CA GLU A 24 2.62 -2.09 -20.92
C GLU A 24 4.11 -2.11 -20.50
N PRO A 25 4.44 -2.78 -19.40
CA PRO A 25 5.80 -2.74 -18.88
C PRO A 25 6.73 -3.46 -19.87
N THR A 26 7.64 -2.71 -20.49
CA THR A 26 8.68 -3.24 -21.39
C THR A 26 9.80 -3.97 -20.64
N GLN A 27 9.73 -4.00 -19.31
CA GLN A 27 10.69 -4.61 -18.39
C GLN A 27 9.96 -5.41 -17.30
N TYR A 28 10.67 -6.31 -16.62
CA TYR A 28 10.10 -7.01 -15.47
C TYR A 28 9.78 -6.03 -14.34
N VAL A 29 8.75 -6.34 -13.55
CA VAL A 29 8.23 -5.47 -12.50
C VAL A 29 8.56 -6.07 -11.14
N ASN A 30 9.15 -5.26 -10.26
CA ASN A 30 9.39 -5.60 -8.86
C ASN A 30 8.31 -4.95 -7.99
N GLY A 31 7.62 -5.73 -7.16
CA GLY A 31 6.65 -5.28 -6.16
C GLY A 31 7.19 -5.44 -4.74
N LEU A 32 6.93 -4.47 -3.88
CA LEU A 32 7.29 -4.50 -2.46
C LEU A 32 6.11 -4.00 -1.63
N LEU A 33 5.78 -4.69 -0.54
CA LEU A 33 4.75 -4.34 0.45
C LEU A 33 5.34 -4.46 1.86
N LEU A 34 5.01 -3.53 2.76
CA LEU A 34 5.48 -3.52 4.14
C LEU A 34 4.39 -4.03 5.07
N ASP A 35 4.76 -4.97 5.93
CA ASP A 35 3.89 -5.62 6.91
C ASP A 35 2.54 -6.10 6.34
N PRO A 36 2.54 -6.87 5.24
CA PRO A 36 1.33 -7.06 4.44
C PRO A 36 0.25 -7.95 5.05
N CYS A 37 0.57 -8.64 6.15
CA CYS A 37 -0.34 -9.54 6.83
C CYS A 37 -0.66 -9.07 8.25
N ARG A 38 -0.55 -7.77 8.53
CA ARG A 38 -0.96 -7.19 9.81
C ARG A 38 -2.40 -7.61 10.15
N ASN A 39 -2.58 -8.22 11.31
CA ASN A 39 -3.87 -8.75 11.79
C ASN A 39 -4.50 -9.87 10.94
N HIS A 40 -3.72 -10.51 10.06
CA HIS A 40 -4.13 -11.64 9.24
C HIS A 40 -3.19 -12.84 9.44
N ALA A 41 -3.52 -13.99 8.86
CA ALA A 41 -2.62 -15.15 8.88
C ALA A 41 -1.28 -14.84 8.17
N VAL A 42 -0.19 -15.46 8.61
CA VAL A 42 1.18 -15.18 8.10
C VAL A 42 1.35 -15.42 6.60
N ASN A 43 0.50 -16.26 6.00
CA ASN A 43 0.49 -16.58 4.58
C ASN A 43 -0.51 -15.77 3.76
N CYS A 44 -1.10 -14.69 4.32
CA CYS A 44 -2.19 -13.94 3.69
C CYS A 44 -1.86 -13.40 2.28
N CYS A 45 -0.58 -13.18 1.99
CA CYS A 45 -0.10 -12.53 0.77
C CYS A 45 0.59 -13.51 -0.19
N ILE A 46 0.68 -14.80 0.16
CA ILE A 46 1.34 -15.82 -0.66
C ILE A 46 0.50 -16.10 -1.91
N ASN A 47 1.13 -16.00 -3.08
CA ASN A 47 0.52 -16.22 -4.40
C ASN A 47 -0.66 -15.29 -4.71
N ARG A 48 -0.76 -14.14 -4.02
CA ARG A 48 -1.77 -13.12 -4.30
C ARG A 48 -1.14 -11.94 -5.02
N PHE A 49 -1.89 -11.32 -5.93
CA PHE A 49 -1.59 -9.97 -6.40
C PHE A 49 -2.18 -9.01 -5.36
N GLY A 50 -1.43 -7.96 -4.98
CA GLY A 50 -1.84 -7.02 -3.92
C GLY A 50 -3.29 -6.59 -4.07
N GLU A 51 -4.05 -6.64 -2.97
CA GLU A 51 -5.50 -6.42 -3.00
C GLU A 51 -5.80 -4.91 -3.01
N PRO A 52 -6.77 -4.44 -3.83
CA PRO A 52 -7.20 -3.05 -3.81
C PRO A 52 -7.76 -2.66 -2.44
N ALA A 53 -7.68 -1.38 -2.11
CA ALA A 53 -8.23 -0.84 -0.88
C ALA A 53 -9.75 -1.03 -0.86
N TYR A 54 -10.31 -1.26 0.32
CA TYR A 54 -11.74 -1.25 0.64
C TYR A 54 -12.50 -2.56 0.41
N VAL A 55 -12.76 -3.24 1.53
CA VAL A 55 -14.01 -3.99 1.73
C VAL A 55 -14.48 -3.72 3.15
N ASP A 56 -15.69 -3.19 3.29
CA ASP A 56 -16.45 -3.30 4.54
C ASP A 56 -17.77 -4.00 4.19
N SER A 57 -18.08 -5.04 4.98
CA SER A 57 -19.33 -5.80 5.02
C SER A 57 -20.61 -4.95 5.06
N THR A 58 -20.53 -3.68 5.45
CA THR A 58 -21.65 -2.75 5.47
C THR A 58 -21.95 -2.08 4.12
N ALA A 59 -21.09 -2.26 3.11
CA ALA A 59 -21.36 -1.81 1.76
C ALA A 59 -22.37 -2.75 1.09
N THR A 60 -23.66 -2.52 1.34
CA THR A 60 -24.75 -3.02 0.51
C THR A 60 -24.70 -2.29 -0.84
N THR A 61 -23.67 -2.57 -1.65
CA THR A 61 -23.63 -2.13 -3.03
C THR A 61 -24.59 -2.98 -3.85
N LYS A 62 -25.57 -2.34 -4.49
CA LYS A 62 -26.41 -2.93 -5.55
C LYS A 62 -25.61 -3.46 -6.75
N GLU A 63 -24.30 -3.22 -6.77
CA GLU A 63 -23.33 -3.75 -7.73
C GLU A 63 -22.45 -4.84 -7.08
N LYS A 64 -23.06 -5.77 -6.33
CA LYS A 64 -22.36 -7.03 -6.02
C LYS A 64 -22.16 -7.77 -7.34
N ILE A 65 -20.96 -7.72 -7.88
CA ILE A 65 -20.55 -8.65 -8.92
C ILE A 65 -20.48 -10.02 -8.22
N SER A 66 -21.45 -10.88 -8.51
CA SER A 66 -21.38 -12.28 -8.10
C SER A 66 -20.29 -12.92 -8.96
N LEU A 67 -19.08 -13.04 -8.40
CA LEU A 67 -18.04 -13.82 -9.05
C LEU A 67 -18.51 -15.27 -9.07
N VAL A 68 -18.40 -15.92 -10.22
CA VAL A 68 -18.62 -17.34 -10.38
C VAL A 68 -17.30 -18.02 -10.66
N ASP A 69 -17.13 -19.26 -10.22
CA ASP A 69 -16.02 -20.09 -10.65
C ASP A 69 -16.17 -20.51 -12.12
N GLU A 70 -15.20 -21.28 -12.61
CA GLU A 70 -15.16 -21.85 -13.96
C GLU A 70 -16.38 -22.74 -14.31
N SER A 71 -17.11 -23.22 -13.29
CA SER A 71 -18.32 -24.01 -13.44
C SER A 71 -19.61 -23.19 -13.30
N GLY A 72 -19.51 -21.88 -13.09
CA GLY A 72 -20.65 -20.99 -12.91
C GLY A 72 -21.20 -20.96 -11.48
N VAL A 73 -20.51 -21.58 -10.51
CA VAL A 73 -20.93 -21.58 -9.10
C VAL A 73 -20.51 -20.28 -8.44
N PRO A 74 -21.42 -19.56 -7.75
CA PRO A 74 -21.08 -18.34 -7.04
C PRO A 74 -19.98 -18.56 -5.99
N LEU A 75 -18.94 -17.75 -6.04
CA LEU A 75 -17.88 -17.68 -5.03
C LEU A 75 -18.39 -16.93 -3.79
N GLU A 76 -17.85 -17.27 -2.62
CA GLU A 76 -18.20 -16.57 -1.38
C GLU A 76 -17.94 -15.06 -1.49
N VAL A 77 -18.80 -14.26 -0.86
CA VAL A 77 -18.67 -12.79 -0.84
C VAL A 77 -17.36 -12.34 -0.19
N SER A 78 -16.80 -13.16 0.71
CA SER A 78 -15.47 -12.98 1.32
C SER A 78 -14.32 -13.09 0.31
N ALA A 79 -14.52 -13.81 -0.80
CA ALA A 79 -13.58 -13.95 -1.91
C ALA A 79 -13.81 -12.92 -3.03
N SER A 80 -14.96 -12.25 -3.02
CA SER A 80 -15.33 -11.25 -4.02
C SER A 80 -14.67 -9.90 -3.77
N ARG A 81 -14.02 -9.37 -4.81
CA ARG A 81 -13.46 -8.02 -4.83
C ARG A 81 -14.57 -7.01 -5.09
N LEU A 82 -14.61 -5.93 -4.32
CA LEU A 82 -15.29 -4.71 -4.80
C LEU A 82 -14.41 -4.09 -5.88
N SER A 83 -15.01 -3.69 -6.99
CA SER A 83 -14.32 -2.91 -8.02
C SER A 83 -13.82 -1.61 -7.38
N ASP A 84 -12.61 -1.17 -7.73
CA ASP A 84 -12.12 0.16 -7.39
C ASP A 84 -13.14 1.18 -7.88
N ARG A 85 -13.91 1.77 -6.96
CA ARG A 85 -14.74 2.92 -7.32
C ARG A 85 -13.79 4.10 -7.48
N PRO A 86 -13.64 4.67 -8.69
CA PRO A 86 -12.85 5.88 -8.84
C PRO A 86 -13.45 6.93 -7.89
N SER A 87 -12.58 7.52 -7.06
CA SER A 87 -12.95 8.62 -6.17
C SER A 87 -13.23 9.84 -7.03
N LEU A 88 -14.42 9.87 -7.63
CA LEU A 88 -14.91 10.98 -8.43
C LEU A 88 -15.56 11.98 -7.47
N PHE A 89 -15.11 13.23 -7.51
CA PHE A 89 -15.85 14.31 -6.88
C PHE A 89 -17.18 14.43 -7.62
N ASP A 90 -18.26 14.03 -6.96
CA ASP A 90 -19.61 14.16 -7.47
C ASP A 90 -20.21 15.48 -6.97
N PRO A 91 -20.33 16.51 -7.84
CA PRO A 91 -20.83 17.82 -7.46
C PRO A 91 -22.31 17.81 -7.04
N ASP A 92 -23.05 16.73 -7.31
CA ASP A 92 -24.48 16.59 -6.98
C ASP A 92 -24.71 15.87 -5.64
N CYS A 93 -23.64 15.58 -4.90
CA CYS A 93 -23.69 15.01 -3.56
C CYS A 93 -23.51 16.09 -2.47
N TYR A 94 -24.50 16.19 -1.58
CA TYR A 94 -24.56 17.17 -0.50
C TYR A 94 -24.44 16.48 0.85
N LEU A 95 -24.08 17.25 1.89
CA LEU A 95 -24.10 16.81 3.29
C LEU A 95 -25.20 17.56 4.03
N ASP A 96 -25.92 16.87 4.91
CA ASP A 96 -26.79 17.55 5.88
C ASP A 96 -26.03 17.91 7.17
N ASP A 97 -26.76 18.44 8.14
CA ASP A 97 -26.19 18.93 9.40
C ASP A 97 -25.54 17.82 10.24
N ASP A 98 -25.97 16.56 10.03
CA ASP A 98 -25.41 15.36 10.66
C ASP A 98 -24.29 14.71 9.82
N LEU A 99 -23.81 15.40 8.78
CA LEU A 99 -22.79 14.94 7.85
C LEU A 99 -23.20 13.67 7.07
N VAL A 100 -24.49 13.43 6.90
CA VAL A 100 -25.00 12.30 6.12
C VAL A 100 -25.08 12.71 4.65
N PRO A 101 -24.43 11.95 3.73
CA PRO A 101 -24.44 12.27 2.31
C PRO A 101 -25.81 11.99 1.68
N TYR A 102 -26.30 12.93 0.86
CA TYR A 102 -27.56 12.79 0.12
C TYR A 102 -27.47 13.39 -1.28
N ARG A 103 -28.39 13.00 -2.17
CA ARG A 103 -28.57 13.60 -3.50
C ARG A 103 -29.93 14.27 -3.60
N LEU A 104 -30.02 15.41 -4.29
CA LEU A 104 -31.30 16.05 -4.55
C LEU A 104 -32.03 15.34 -5.70
N GLN A 105 -33.22 14.79 -5.41
CA GLN A 105 -34.12 14.23 -6.41
C GLN A 105 -35.15 15.28 -6.81
N LYS A 106 -35.12 15.64 -8.10
CA LYS A 106 -36.04 16.61 -8.71
C LYS A 106 -37.15 15.84 -9.44
N ARG A 107 -38.41 16.07 -9.07
CA ARG A 107 -39.59 15.54 -9.76
C ARG A 107 -40.41 16.70 -10.31
N LEU A 108 -40.51 16.78 -11.62
CA LEU A 108 -41.39 17.74 -12.29
C LEU A 108 -42.80 17.14 -12.38
N SER A 109 -43.79 17.89 -11.94
CA SER A 109 -45.21 17.52 -11.99
C SER A 109 -46.04 18.68 -12.56
N PRO A 110 -47.29 18.44 -12.98
CA PRO A 110 -48.16 19.51 -13.50
C PRO A 110 -48.39 20.67 -12.51
N SER A 111 -48.23 20.41 -11.20
CA SER A 111 -48.34 21.40 -10.12
C SER A 111 -47.01 22.09 -9.77
N GLY A 112 -45.91 21.76 -10.45
CA GLY A 112 -44.60 22.39 -10.26
C GLY A 112 -43.45 21.40 -10.04
N LEU A 113 -42.29 21.96 -9.68
CA LEU A 113 -41.06 21.21 -9.40
C LEU A 113 -40.97 20.87 -7.91
N ALA A 114 -40.98 19.59 -7.57
CA ALA A 114 -40.69 19.09 -6.23
C ALA A 114 -39.21 18.67 -6.13
N VAL A 115 -38.49 19.21 -5.14
CA VAL A 115 -37.11 18.82 -4.83
C VAL A 115 -37.09 18.11 -3.49
N THR A 116 -36.57 16.89 -3.45
CA THR A 116 -36.53 16.04 -2.26
C THR A 116 -35.12 15.53 -2.01
N LYS A 117 -34.74 15.30 -0.75
CA LYS A 117 -33.45 14.70 -0.40
C LYS A 117 -33.56 13.18 -0.50
N ASN A 118 -32.75 12.56 -1.35
CA ASN A 118 -32.62 11.11 -1.42
C ASN A 118 -31.38 10.65 -0.66
N TYR A 119 -31.63 9.92 0.43
CA TYR A 119 -30.61 9.33 1.30
C TYR A 119 -30.30 7.87 0.94
N THR A 120 -31.22 7.18 0.24
CA THR A 120 -31.10 5.74 -0.05
C THR A 120 -30.68 5.52 -1.49
N ASP A 121 -29.67 4.67 -1.73
CA ASP A 121 -29.11 4.41 -3.07
C ASP A 121 -28.70 5.68 -3.83
N SER A 122 -28.34 6.75 -3.11
CA SER A 122 -27.99 8.05 -3.71
C SER A 122 -26.71 8.02 -4.53
N GLY A 123 -25.90 6.96 -4.39
CA GLY A 123 -24.54 6.86 -4.94
C GLY A 123 -23.52 7.74 -4.20
N CYS A 124 -23.99 8.68 -3.37
CA CYS A 124 -23.16 9.58 -2.60
C CYS A 124 -22.46 8.82 -1.47
N THR A 125 -21.16 8.64 -1.62
CA THR A 125 -20.32 8.01 -0.59
C THR A 125 -19.67 9.12 0.23
N GLY A 126 -20.01 9.20 1.52
CA GLY A 126 -19.63 10.33 2.36
C GLY A 126 -18.14 10.39 2.65
N ARG A 127 -17.59 11.62 2.68
CA ARG A 127 -16.23 11.95 3.12
C ARG A 127 -15.89 11.36 4.50
N LEU A 128 -16.88 11.11 5.36
CA LEU A 128 -16.71 10.46 6.66
C LEU A 128 -16.07 9.07 6.60
N ARG A 129 -16.27 8.28 5.53
CA ARG A 129 -15.53 7.00 5.37
C ARG A 129 -14.05 7.19 5.03
N ALA A 130 -13.68 8.35 4.47
CA ALA A 130 -12.30 8.81 4.33
C ALA A 130 -11.77 9.55 5.59
N LEU A 131 -12.64 9.82 6.58
CA LEU A 131 -12.30 10.42 7.87
C LEU A 131 -12.30 9.42 9.03
N VAL A 132 -12.71 8.16 8.81
CA VAL A 132 -12.44 7.08 9.77
C VAL A 132 -10.93 7.06 9.99
N PRO A 133 -10.45 7.15 11.25
CA PRO A 133 -9.02 7.06 11.51
C PRO A 133 -8.46 5.85 10.77
N MET A 134 -7.42 6.02 9.95
CA MET A 134 -6.89 4.92 9.13
C MET A 134 -6.50 3.68 9.94
N ALA A 135 -6.30 3.84 11.26
CA ALA A 135 -6.10 2.78 12.23
C ALA A 135 -7.33 1.88 12.48
N GLN A 136 -8.55 2.37 12.22
CA GLN A 136 -9.82 1.64 12.42
C GLN A 136 -10.35 1.02 11.12
N VAL A 137 -9.76 1.37 9.97
CA VAL A 137 -10.13 0.77 8.67
C VAL A 137 -9.48 -0.60 8.55
N VAL A 138 -10.29 -1.66 8.59
CA VAL A 138 -9.82 -3.02 8.29
C VAL A 138 -9.29 -3.04 6.87
N ARG A 139 -7.99 -3.33 6.73
CA ARG A 139 -7.33 -3.45 5.43
C ARG A 139 -7.51 -4.85 4.87
N PRO A 140 -7.60 -4.98 3.54
CA PRO A 140 -7.60 -6.29 2.89
C PRO A 140 -6.31 -7.04 3.24
N ALA A 141 -6.30 -8.35 2.99
CA ALA A 141 -5.08 -9.12 3.10
C ALA A 141 -4.07 -8.61 2.05
N CYS A 142 -2.76 -8.74 2.33
CA CYS A 142 -1.71 -8.34 1.38
C CYS A 142 -1.73 -6.83 1.08
N TRP A 143 -1.89 -6.02 2.14
CA TRP A 143 -1.91 -4.55 2.08
C TRP A 143 -0.51 -3.94 2.28
N ASP A 144 -0.32 -2.66 1.97
CA ASP A 144 0.92 -1.94 2.23
C ASP A 144 0.82 -1.03 3.45
N HIS A 145 1.50 -1.39 4.54
CA HIS A 145 1.60 -0.59 5.77
C HIS A 145 2.94 0.17 5.85
N ASN A 146 3.36 0.76 4.74
CA ASN A 146 4.65 1.45 4.64
C ASN A 146 4.71 2.78 5.43
N ASP A 147 3.61 3.25 6.00
CA ASP A 147 3.51 4.48 6.79
C ASP A 147 3.58 4.24 8.31
N SER A 148 3.52 2.99 8.75
CA SER A 148 3.23 2.62 10.14
C SER A 148 4.02 1.39 10.61
N VAL A 149 5.28 1.28 10.22
CA VAL A 149 6.15 0.18 10.66
C VAL A 149 6.67 0.46 12.08
N ASP A 150 6.47 -0.48 13.00
CA ASP A 150 7.11 -0.46 14.31
C ASP A 150 8.35 -1.37 14.28
N ALA A 151 9.52 -0.79 14.55
CA ALA A 151 10.77 -1.52 14.50
C ALA A 151 10.98 -2.46 15.69
N LEU A 152 10.28 -2.26 16.82
CA LEU A 152 10.33 -3.17 17.96
C LEU A 152 9.40 -4.37 17.81
N ALA A 153 8.42 -4.29 16.91
CA ALA A 153 7.45 -5.35 16.71
C ALA A 153 8.13 -6.64 16.22
N SER A 154 7.57 -7.77 16.65
CA SER A 154 7.91 -9.07 16.10
C SER A 154 7.18 -9.30 14.78
N CYS A 155 7.85 -9.98 13.84
CA CYS A 155 7.28 -10.37 12.56
C CYS A 155 7.41 -11.88 12.37
N TYR A 156 6.64 -12.44 11.44
CA TYR A 156 6.61 -13.89 11.21
C TYR A 156 7.21 -14.25 9.85
N SER A 157 8.02 -15.30 9.85
CA SER A 157 8.46 -15.97 8.63
C SER A 157 7.28 -16.74 8.00
N VAL A 158 7.40 -17.12 6.72
CA VAL A 158 6.32 -17.81 5.98
C VAL A 158 5.89 -19.13 6.64
N ASP A 159 6.82 -19.78 7.34
CA ASP A 159 6.62 -21.01 8.11
C ASP A 159 6.01 -20.77 9.51
N GLY A 160 5.65 -19.52 9.85
CA GLY A 160 5.07 -19.15 11.13
C GLY A 160 6.09 -18.89 12.24
N ARG A 161 7.40 -18.97 11.98
CA ARG A 161 8.41 -18.68 12.99
C ARG A 161 8.47 -17.19 13.30
N MET A 162 8.27 -16.84 14.56
CA MET A 162 8.39 -15.48 15.07
C MET A 162 9.86 -15.03 15.08
N ARG A 163 10.09 -13.78 14.73
CA ARG A 163 11.37 -13.08 14.84
C ARG A 163 11.11 -11.73 15.50
N ASP A 164 11.97 -11.33 16.42
CA ASP A 164 11.85 -10.04 17.08
C ASP A 164 12.54 -8.94 16.26
N THR A 165 12.05 -7.71 16.41
CA THR A 165 12.63 -6.49 15.80
C THR A 165 12.81 -6.64 14.29
N CYS A 166 11.71 -6.87 13.60
CA CYS A 166 11.72 -7.07 12.15
C CYS A 166 10.42 -6.64 11.50
N VAL A 167 10.43 -6.53 10.18
CA VAL A 167 9.24 -6.28 9.37
C VAL A 167 9.06 -7.39 8.35
N ALA A 168 7.83 -7.88 8.21
CA ALA A 168 7.47 -8.76 7.11
C ALA A 168 7.42 -7.95 5.81
N VAL A 169 8.07 -8.43 4.76
CA VAL A 169 8.09 -7.78 3.45
C VAL A 169 7.44 -8.71 2.44
N GLY A 170 6.35 -8.24 1.84
CA GLY A 170 5.78 -8.83 0.63
C GLY A 170 6.66 -8.45 -0.54
N TYR A 171 7.18 -9.42 -1.29
CA TYR A 171 7.99 -9.19 -2.48
C TYR A 171 7.42 -9.95 -3.69
N MET A 172 7.49 -9.33 -4.86
CA MET A 172 7.03 -9.89 -6.13
C MET A 172 8.01 -9.48 -7.24
N GLN A 173 8.25 -10.37 -8.18
CA GLN A 173 9.00 -10.07 -9.40
C GLN A 173 8.38 -10.86 -10.56
N THR A 174 8.13 -10.21 -11.71
CA THR A 174 7.60 -10.92 -12.90
C THR A 174 8.64 -11.75 -13.65
N SER A 175 9.86 -11.84 -13.13
CA SER A 175 10.98 -12.61 -13.67
C SER A 175 11.72 -13.36 -12.54
N TYR A 176 12.80 -14.05 -12.89
CA TYR A 176 13.55 -14.89 -11.94
C TYR A 176 14.34 -14.07 -10.91
N ILE A 177 14.25 -14.45 -9.64
CA ILE A 177 15.12 -13.91 -8.58
C ILE A 177 16.51 -14.55 -8.72
N THR A 178 17.42 -13.82 -9.35
CA THR A 178 18.78 -14.28 -9.64
C THR A 178 19.55 -14.72 -8.39
N GLN A 179 20.14 -15.92 -8.46
CA GLN A 179 21.07 -16.43 -7.45
C GLN A 179 22.42 -16.69 -8.06
N CYS A 180 23.45 -16.62 -7.24
CA CYS A 180 24.78 -17.05 -7.65
C CYS A 180 24.97 -18.54 -7.40
N GLY A 181 25.84 -19.17 -8.20
CA GLY A 181 26.18 -20.59 -8.08
C GLY A 181 27.58 -20.83 -7.52
N GLY A 182 27.88 -22.09 -7.23
CA GLY A 182 29.19 -22.56 -6.77
C GLY A 182 29.62 -21.95 -5.44
N THR A 183 30.91 -21.66 -5.29
CA THR A 183 31.52 -21.10 -4.06
C THR A 183 30.90 -19.77 -3.61
N TYR A 184 30.20 -19.07 -4.50
CA TYR A 184 29.57 -17.77 -4.21
C TYR A 184 28.07 -17.86 -3.95
N ALA A 185 27.49 -19.07 -3.90
CA ALA A 185 26.05 -19.25 -3.74
C ALA A 185 25.49 -18.57 -2.48
N LEU A 186 26.28 -18.50 -1.41
CA LEU A 186 25.92 -17.85 -0.14
C LEU A 186 26.78 -16.61 0.17
N SER A 187 27.60 -16.13 -0.76
CA SER A 187 28.44 -14.95 -0.57
C SER A 187 27.62 -13.68 -0.60
N ASN A 188 27.79 -12.76 0.37
CA ASN A 188 27.07 -11.48 0.39
C ASN A 188 27.42 -10.55 -0.78
N HIS A 189 28.46 -10.86 -1.56
CA HIS A 189 28.81 -10.12 -2.78
C HIS A 189 27.99 -10.57 -3.99
N CYS A 190 27.12 -11.57 -3.85
CA CYS A 190 26.46 -12.20 -5.01
C CYS A 190 25.06 -12.71 -4.65
N GLY A 191 24.04 -12.28 -5.40
CA GLY A 191 22.63 -12.66 -5.23
C GLY A 191 21.70 -11.46 -5.20
N THR A 192 20.43 -11.69 -4.87
CA THR A 192 19.41 -10.64 -4.75
C THR A 192 19.10 -10.35 -3.29
N PHE A 193 19.04 -9.07 -2.93
CA PHE A 193 18.86 -8.61 -1.56
C PHE A 193 17.77 -7.55 -1.47
N LEU A 194 17.13 -7.51 -0.30
CA LEU A 194 16.43 -6.33 0.19
C LEU A 194 17.32 -5.68 1.23
N GLU A 195 17.67 -4.42 0.98
CA GLU A 195 18.61 -3.65 1.80
C GLU A 195 17.88 -2.45 2.40
N LEU A 196 18.11 -2.18 3.68
CA LEU A 196 17.57 -1.02 4.38
C LEU A 196 18.58 0.11 4.35
N HIS A 197 18.14 1.28 3.92
CA HIS A 197 18.93 2.49 3.78
C HIS A 197 18.25 3.69 4.40
N GLU A 198 19.05 4.68 4.81
CA GLU A 198 18.53 6.04 4.93
C GLU A 198 18.25 6.63 3.54
N PRO A 199 17.31 7.59 3.41
CA PRO A 199 16.96 8.16 2.11
C PRO A 199 18.17 8.69 1.36
N GLY A 200 18.43 8.11 0.17
CA GLY A 200 19.54 8.53 -0.69
C GLY A 200 20.95 8.17 -0.21
N LYS A 201 21.11 7.46 0.91
CA LYS A 201 22.45 7.06 1.40
C LYS A 201 22.72 5.59 1.10
N GLU A 202 23.90 5.32 0.56
CA GLU A 202 24.32 3.96 0.15
C GLU A 202 24.69 3.05 1.34
N VAL A 203 24.78 3.58 2.55
CA VAL A 203 25.09 2.80 3.74
C VAL A 203 23.97 1.80 4.01
N ILE A 204 24.32 0.52 4.02
CA ILE A 204 23.41 -0.58 4.35
C ILE A 204 23.26 -0.63 5.87
N LEU A 205 22.05 -0.32 6.34
CA LEU A 205 21.69 -0.41 7.75
C LEU A 205 21.30 -1.84 8.14
N SER A 206 20.61 -2.55 7.26
CA SER A 206 20.20 -3.94 7.45
C SER A 206 19.94 -4.59 6.09
N GLN A 207 19.93 -5.91 6.02
CA GLN A 207 19.67 -6.61 4.77
C GLN A 207 19.09 -8.00 4.99
N THR A 208 18.37 -8.50 3.98
CA THR A 208 17.96 -9.90 3.88
C THR A 208 18.16 -10.39 2.45
N ARG A 209 18.61 -11.64 2.29
CA ARG A 209 18.80 -12.28 0.99
C ARG A 209 17.46 -12.87 0.54
N LEU A 210 17.07 -12.57 -0.70
CA LEU A 210 15.98 -13.30 -1.36
C LEU A 210 16.54 -14.56 -2.00
N MET A 211 15.85 -15.69 -1.82
CA MET A 211 16.24 -16.96 -2.44
C MET A 211 15.66 -17.08 -3.86
N GLY A 212 16.28 -17.93 -4.68
CA GLY A 212 15.89 -18.11 -6.07
C GLY A 212 14.47 -18.65 -6.21
N ALA A 213 13.63 -17.93 -6.96
CA ALA A 213 12.24 -18.29 -7.19
C ALA A 213 11.69 -17.58 -8.44
N TYR A 214 10.61 -18.15 -9.00
CA TYR A 214 9.70 -17.50 -9.94
C TYR A 214 8.40 -17.16 -9.21
N PRO A 215 8.30 -16.01 -8.52
CA PRO A 215 7.11 -15.67 -7.77
C PRO A 215 5.98 -15.20 -8.71
N SER A 216 4.99 -16.07 -8.98
CA SER A 216 3.71 -15.66 -9.56
C SER A 216 2.83 -15.04 -8.46
N GLY A 217 2.93 -13.72 -8.30
CA GLY A 217 2.31 -12.98 -7.21
C GLY A 217 3.28 -12.69 -6.06
N PHE A 218 2.76 -12.18 -4.94
CA PHE A 218 3.56 -11.88 -3.77
C PHE A 218 4.01 -13.13 -3.03
N ARG A 219 5.23 -13.07 -2.51
CA ARG A 219 5.77 -13.95 -1.47
C ARG A 219 6.17 -13.10 -0.28
N THR A 220 6.35 -13.71 0.88
CA THR A 220 6.76 -12.98 2.08
C THR A 220 8.17 -13.39 2.52
N THR A 221 8.93 -12.42 3.01
CA THR A 221 10.20 -12.62 3.71
C THR A 221 10.23 -11.71 4.94
N THR A 222 11.27 -11.82 5.76
CA THR A 222 11.48 -10.93 6.91
C THR A 222 12.74 -10.10 6.68
N LEU A 223 12.63 -8.79 6.91
CA LEU A 223 13.77 -7.87 6.95
C LEU A 223 14.05 -7.52 8.43
N PRO A 224 15.22 -7.89 8.98
CA PRO A 224 15.57 -7.51 10.35
C PRO A 224 15.73 -5.98 10.44
N LEU A 225 15.35 -5.40 11.57
CA LEU A 225 15.47 -3.96 11.84
C LEU A 225 16.53 -3.68 12.92
N PHE A 226 17.60 -4.47 12.92
CA PHE A 226 18.81 -4.24 13.72
C PHE A 226 19.84 -3.45 12.92
N PHE A 227 20.51 -2.49 13.55
CA PHE A 227 21.58 -1.72 12.92
C PHE A 227 22.80 -2.63 12.67
N GLN A 228 23.08 -2.87 11.40
CA GLN A 228 24.19 -3.68 10.89
C GLN A 228 24.28 -5.08 11.53
N GLY A 229 23.12 -5.65 11.90
CA GLY A 229 23.02 -6.96 12.54
C GLY A 229 23.32 -6.97 14.05
N ASP A 230 23.59 -5.81 14.66
CA ASP A 230 23.78 -5.69 16.11
C ASP A 230 22.44 -5.75 16.84
N ARG A 231 22.19 -6.87 17.53
CA ARG A 231 20.94 -7.10 18.26
C ARG A 231 20.73 -6.16 19.44
N ALA A 232 21.77 -5.47 19.91
CA ALA A 232 21.63 -4.46 20.95
C ALA A 232 21.14 -3.11 20.39
N ARG A 233 21.09 -2.94 19.07
CA ARG A 233 20.72 -1.68 18.40
C ARG A 233 19.63 -1.89 17.35
N THR A 234 18.45 -1.32 17.58
CA THR A 234 17.35 -1.32 16.61
C THR A 234 17.31 -0.02 15.82
N ILE A 235 16.78 -0.06 14.61
CA ILE A 235 16.50 1.14 13.82
C ILE A 235 15.34 1.91 14.48
N CYS A 236 15.47 3.22 14.63
CA CYS A 236 14.47 4.06 15.30
C CYS A 236 13.54 4.79 14.32
N MET A 237 12.67 5.63 14.86
CA MET A 237 11.68 6.42 14.12
C MET A 237 12.36 7.31 13.07
N GLY A 238 11.86 7.23 11.84
CA GLY A 238 12.40 7.98 10.71
C GLY A 238 11.87 7.50 9.37
N ASP A 239 12.23 8.21 8.32
CA ASP A 239 11.96 7.79 6.95
C ASP A 239 13.14 6.97 6.42
N TYR A 240 12.86 5.85 5.77
CA TYR A 240 13.84 4.91 5.26
C TYR A 240 13.47 4.39 3.87
N GLU A 241 14.41 3.71 3.23
CA GLU A 241 14.21 3.08 1.93
C GLU A 241 14.59 1.61 1.97
N ILE A 242 13.73 0.74 1.41
CA ILE A 242 14.10 -0.62 1.04
C ILE A 242 14.57 -0.60 -0.41
N TRP A 243 15.81 -1.02 -0.62
CA TRP A 243 16.41 -1.14 -1.94
C TRP A 243 16.38 -2.61 -2.35
N TRP A 244 15.78 -2.88 -3.50
CA TRP A 244 15.92 -4.16 -4.19
C TRP A 244 17.23 -4.12 -4.98
N VAL A 245 18.21 -4.91 -4.55
CA VAL A 245 19.56 -4.88 -5.11
C VAL A 245 19.91 -6.24 -5.67
N GLN A 246 20.33 -6.26 -6.93
CA GLN A 246 20.98 -7.42 -7.53
C GLN A 246 22.49 -7.21 -7.47
N ARG A 247 23.15 -8.09 -6.73
CA ARG A 247 24.61 -8.11 -6.57
C ARG A 247 25.22 -9.17 -7.47
N THR A 248 26.22 -8.75 -8.24
CA THR A 248 27.12 -9.63 -8.98
C THR A 248 28.51 -9.50 -8.38
N ARG A 249 29.43 -10.39 -8.74
CA ARG A 249 30.82 -10.34 -8.25
C ARG A 249 31.53 -9.00 -8.52
N TYR A 250 31.08 -8.25 -9.53
CA TYR A 250 31.77 -7.07 -10.04
C TYR A 250 30.95 -5.78 -9.91
N ASN A 251 29.64 -5.89 -9.70
CA ASN A 251 28.74 -4.76 -9.75
C ASN A 251 27.48 -4.97 -8.92
N PHE A 252 26.90 -3.88 -8.44
CA PHE A 252 25.67 -3.83 -7.67
C PHE A 252 24.66 -2.97 -8.42
N ILE A 253 23.47 -3.53 -8.67
CA ILE A 253 22.42 -2.87 -9.46
C ILE A 253 21.20 -2.68 -8.56
N VAL A 254 20.83 -1.43 -8.30
CA VAL A 254 19.58 -1.09 -7.60
C VAL A 254 18.43 -1.12 -8.61
N GLN A 255 17.54 -2.10 -8.48
CA GLN A 255 16.40 -2.29 -9.39
C GLN A 255 15.16 -1.52 -8.93
N LYS A 256 14.98 -1.33 -7.62
CA LYS A 256 13.85 -0.60 -7.05
C LYS A 256 14.23 0.00 -5.71
N LYS A 257 13.70 1.19 -5.42
CA LYS A 257 13.71 1.79 -4.08
C LYS A 257 12.27 1.99 -3.64
N LYS A 258 11.95 1.58 -2.41
CA LYS A 258 10.65 1.79 -1.79
C LYS A 258 10.81 2.57 -0.50
N LYS A 259 10.14 3.72 -0.42
CA LYS A 259 10.09 4.55 0.80
C LYS A 259 9.08 3.98 1.79
N PHE A 260 9.44 4.04 3.06
CA PHE A 260 8.57 3.71 4.17
C PHE A 260 9.00 4.48 5.43
N ARG A 261 8.14 4.50 6.45
CA ARG A 261 8.36 5.22 7.70
C ARG A 261 8.29 4.26 8.87
N ILE A 262 9.29 4.36 9.75
CA ILE A 262 9.29 3.72 11.06
C ILE A 262 8.71 4.72 12.06
N THR A 263 7.73 4.29 12.86
CA THR A 263 7.02 5.13 13.84
C THR A 263 7.51 4.93 15.28
N SER A 264 8.19 3.81 15.56
CA SER A 264 8.68 3.42 16.88
C SER A 264 9.91 2.49 16.72
N PRO A 265 10.90 2.52 17.64
CA PRO A 265 11.02 3.36 18.84
C PRO A 265 11.53 4.77 18.53
N GLN A 266 11.45 5.69 19.49
CA GLN A 266 12.10 7.00 19.37
C GLN A 266 13.63 6.87 19.36
N CYS A 267 14.31 7.82 18.72
CA CYS A 267 15.77 7.81 18.61
C CYS A 267 16.45 8.33 19.88
N ASP A 268 17.57 7.70 20.26
CA ASP A 268 18.39 8.23 21.36
C ASP A 268 19.07 9.52 20.94
N PHE A 269 18.89 10.54 21.76
CA PHE A 269 19.68 11.75 21.65
C PHE A 269 21.05 11.53 22.30
N ASP A 270 22.11 11.66 21.52
CA ASP A 270 23.47 11.63 22.03
C ASP A 270 23.89 13.04 22.47
N PHE A 271 23.93 13.27 23.79
CA PHE A 271 24.34 14.55 24.39
C PHE A 271 25.80 14.92 24.10
N ALA A 272 26.69 13.93 23.91
CA ALA A 272 28.10 14.20 23.64
C ALA A 272 28.32 14.69 22.20
N THR A 273 27.54 14.18 21.25
CA THR A 273 27.62 14.57 19.83
C THR A 273 26.53 15.53 19.38
N ASN A 274 25.61 15.89 20.28
CA ASN A 274 24.44 16.75 20.06
C ASN A 274 23.60 16.32 18.83
N LYS A 275 23.43 15.01 18.65
CA LYS A 275 22.81 14.41 17.46
C LYS A 275 21.88 13.26 17.86
N TYR A 276 20.77 13.14 17.15
CA TYR A 276 19.97 11.91 17.18
C TYR A 276 20.73 10.79 16.49
N LYS A 277 20.82 9.63 17.14
CA LYS A 277 21.28 8.41 16.50
C LYS A 277 20.09 7.78 15.81
N ASN A 278 20.21 7.45 14.53
CA ASN A 278 19.15 6.78 13.74
C ASN A 278 18.95 5.30 14.12
N TYR A 279 19.37 4.93 15.34
CA TYR A 279 19.18 3.66 16.01
C TYR A 279 19.08 3.86 17.53
N HIS A 280 18.32 3.00 18.22
CA HIS A 280 18.12 3.00 19.67
C HIS A 280 18.68 1.72 20.30
N LYS A 281 19.12 1.77 21.56
CA LYS A 281 19.60 0.58 22.28
C LYS A 281 18.43 -0.21 22.87
N ILE A 282 18.33 -1.50 22.58
CA ILE A 282 17.31 -2.38 23.18
C ILE A 282 17.74 -2.69 24.63
N SER A 283 16.92 -2.28 25.61
CA SER A 283 17.13 -2.48 27.05
C SER A 283 16.59 -3.82 27.55
#